data_AF-A0A1I0RSR3-F1
#
_entry.id   AF-A0A1I0RSR3-F1
#
_cell.length_a   1.000
_cell.length_b   1.000
_cell.length_c   1.000
_cell.angle_alpha   90.00
_cell.angle_beta   90.00
_cell.angle_gamma   90.00
#
_symmetry.space_group_name_H-M   'P 1'
#
loop_
_entity.id
_entity.type
_entity.pdbx_description
1 polymer ?
#
loop_
_entity_poly.entity_id
_entity_poly.type
_entity_poly.pdbx_seq_one_letter_code
_entity_poly.pdbx_strand_id
1 'polypeptide(L)'
;MFKVRIIFLMLPFLAVLSCIRSSERRVKPLVDTVKRPAGFSDKAVLENFGGGESYIPVWMEYSGALEKNGITYPHIRGIKFYYPEIGVFRTCYYENNELRQGQRSFNFNGCRVAPGAWDSNITLINGQDCISMFYVIGDDTSSRENNGFDFTTVPAVALSGNDYLYNGMFEYHLSKEQADNYTLRLYDGTTIAYKMSASCKAAAGPVSFVNRENGNICFLAKDCYLTLVHPEDREKLQE
;
A
#
# COMPACT_ATOMS: atom_id res chain seq x y z
N MET A 1 -43.09 64.37 19.28
CA MET A 1 -43.31 63.00 18.74
C MET A 1 -41.97 62.37 18.45
N PHE A 2 -41.45 61.57 19.39
CA PHE A 2 -40.22 60.80 19.23
C PHE A 2 -40.53 59.53 18.41
N LYS A 3 -39.88 59.37 17.25
CA LYS A 3 -39.84 58.08 16.54
C LYS A 3 -38.47 57.46 16.78
N VAL A 4 -38.43 56.57 17.77
CA VAL A 4 -37.38 55.56 17.93
C VAL A 4 -37.49 54.60 16.75
N ARG A 5 -36.43 54.40 15.98
CA ARG A 5 -36.30 53.25 15.07
C ARG A 5 -35.27 52.30 15.64
N ILE A 6 -35.79 51.14 16.01
CA ILE A 6 -35.08 49.96 16.50
C ILE A 6 -34.27 49.37 15.35
N ILE A 7 -33.03 49.07 15.72
CA ILE A 7 -32.03 48.14 15.18
C ILE A 7 -32.56 47.13 14.16
N PHE A 8 -31.92 47.11 12.98
CA PHE A 8 -31.68 45.87 12.25
C PHE A 8 -30.17 45.71 12.08
N LEU A 9 -29.59 44.84 12.92
CA LEU A 9 -28.27 44.27 12.72
C LEU A 9 -28.31 43.52 11.37
N MET A 10 -27.61 44.05 10.38
CA MET A 10 -27.21 43.29 9.18
C MET A 10 -25.70 43.10 9.27
N LEU A 11 -25.28 42.03 9.95
CA LEU A 11 -24.08 41.31 9.51
C LEU A 11 -24.57 39.98 8.95
N PRO A 12 -24.18 39.68 7.72
CA PRO A 12 -23.51 38.42 7.52
C PRO A 12 -22.18 38.64 6.80
N PHE A 13 -21.12 38.16 7.46
CA PHE A 13 -20.09 37.36 6.81
C PHE A 13 -19.51 37.95 5.52
N LEU A 14 -18.60 38.92 5.66
CA LEU A 14 -17.39 38.88 4.83
C LEU A 14 -16.54 37.71 5.34
N ALA A 15 -16.96 36.48 5.02
CA ALA A 15 -16.02 35.37 4.94
C ALA A 15 -15.14 35.67 3.73
N VAL A 16 -14.02 36.30 4.04
CA VAL A 16 -12.72 36.10 3.42
C VAL A 16 -12.80 35.13 2.24
N LEU A 17 -12.90 35.69 1.04
CA LEU A 17 -12.43 35.08 -0.20
C LEU A 17 -10.91 34.86 -0.06
N SER A 18 -10.49 33.98 0.86
CA SER A 18 -9.28 33.22 0.67
C SER A 18 -9.71 31.99 -0.11
N CYS A 19 -9.94 32.21 -1.40
CA CYS A 19 -9.49 31.22 -2.36
C CYS A 19 -8.04 30.96 -1.96
N ILE A 20 -7.83 29.83 -1.30
CA ILE A 20 -6.52 29.23 -1.18
C ILE A 20 -6.07 29.09 -2.64
N ARG A 21 -5.29 30.08 -3.09
CA ARG A 21 -4.33 29.91 -4.18
C ARG A 21 -3.35 28.88 -3.63
N SER A 22 -3.76 27.62 -3.72
CA SER A 22 -2.83 26.53 -3.85
C SER A 22 -1.93 26.94 -5.00
N SER A 23 -0.70 27.34 -4.68
CA SER A 23 0.33 27.44 -5.69
C SER A 23 0.43 26.06 -6.32
N GLU A 24 -0.17 25.88 -7.51
CA GLU A 24 0.00 24.71 -8.35
C GLU A 24 1.51 24.50 -8.54
N ARG A 25 2.12 23.63 -7.74
CA ARG A 25 3.33 22.94 -8.19
C ARG A 25 2.83 21.95 -9.23
N ARG A 26 2.75 22.40 -10.49
CA ARG A 26 2.76 21.49 -11.62
C ARG A 26 4.06 20.71 -11.54
N VAL A 27 4.00 19.50 -10.99
CA VAL A 27 5.13 18.58 -11.04
C VAL A 27 5.29 18.24 -12.51
N LYS A 28 6.29 18.84 -13.17
CA LYS A 28 6.64 18.43 -14.52
C LYS A 28 7.02 16.95 -14.43
N PRO A 29 6.49 16.09 -15.30
CA PRO A 29 6.91 14.71 -15.33
C PRO A 29 8.43 14.65 -15.51
N LEU A 30 9.10 13.76 -14.79
CA LEU A 30 10.49 13.48 -15.06
C LEU A 30 10.59 13.00 -16.51
N VAL A 31 11.56 13.54 -17.26
CA VAL A 31 11.70 13.29 -18.70
C VAL A 31 11.81 11.79 -19.01
N ASP A 32 12.43 11.03 -18.10
CA ASP A 32 12.62 9.59 -18.24
C ASP A 32 11.34 8.79 -18.03
N THR A 33 10.33 9.34 -17.36
CA THR A 33 9.08 8.62 -17.11
C THR A 33 8.19 8.54 -18.34
N VAL A 34 8.30 9.51 -19.26
CA VAL A 34 7.50 9.54 -20.50
C VAL A 34 8.00 8.49 -21.52
N LYS A 35 9.29 8.14 -21.48
CA LYS A 35 9.86 7.09 -22.32
C LYS A 35 9.83 5.76 -21.57
N ARG A 36 9.46 4.67 -22.24
CA ARG A 36 9.61 3.33 -21.66
C ARG A 36 11.10 3.02 -21.55
N PRO A 37 11.67 2.82 -20.35
CA PRO A 37 13.08 2.50 -20.21
C PRO A 37 13.40 1.09 -20.68
N ALA A 38 14.67 0.88 -21.04
CA ALA A 38 15.20 -0.44 -21.33
C ALA A 38 15.22 -1.29 -20.04
N GLY A 39 14.47 -2.39 -20.03
CA GLY A 39 14.33 -3.27 -18.87
C GLY A 39 12.88 -3.47 -18.42
N PHE A 40 11.95 -2.62 -18.87
CA PHE A 40 10.52 -2.87 -18.62
C PHE A 40 9.99 -3.87 -19.64
N SER A 41 9.05 -4.69 -19.19
CA SER A 41 8.29 -5.59 -20.06
C SER A 41 7.66 -4.83 -21.22
N ASP A 42 7.56 -5.50 -22.37
CA ASP A 42 6.87 -4.96 -23.55
C ASP A 42 5.37 -4.76 -23.31
N LYS A 43 4.83 -5.43 -22.29
CA LYS A 43 3.45 -5.31 -21.81
C LYS A 43 3.21 -4.12 -20.89
N ALA A 44 4.27 -3.45 -20.43
CA ALA A 44 4.10 -2.28 -19.57
C ALA A 44 3.46 -1.13 -20.36
N VAL A 45 2.44 -0.50 -19.78
CA VAL A 45 1.72 0.65 -20.33
C VAL A 45 1.91 1.88 -19.45
N LEU A 46 1.86 3.07 -20.05
CA LEU A 46 1.98 4.33 -19.31
C LEU A 46 0.61 4.75 -18.78
N GLU A 47 0.49 4.90 -17.46
CA GLU A 47 -0.71 5.33 -16.76
C GLU A 47 -0.52 6.67 -16.05
N ASN A 48 -1.63 7.36 -15.77
CA ASN A 48 -1.65 8.54 -14.92
C ASN A 48 -2.19 8.22 -13.53
N PHE A 49 -1.34 8.35 -12.52
CA PHE A 49 -1.69 8.13 -11.11
C PHE A 49 -1.97 9.42 -10.34
N GLY A 50 -1.87 10.58 -11.01
CA GLY A 50 -2.25 11.84 -10.39
C GLY A 50 -3.76 12.11 -10.52
N GLY A 51 -4.31 12.80 -9.52
CA GLY A 51 -5.70 13.25 -9.52
C GLY A 51 -5.85 14.70 -10.00
N GLY A 52 -6.99 15.01 -10.62
CA GLY A 52 -7.33 16.37 -11.06
C GLY A 52 -6.30 16.93 -12.05
N GLU A 53 -5.61 18.00 -11.64
CA GLU A 53 -4.58 18.67 -12.44
C GLU A 53 -3.16 18.10 -12.27
N SER A 54 -2.98 17.12 -11.37
CA SER A 54 -1.69 16.46 -11.19
C SER A 54 -1.60 15.30 -12.18
N TYR A 55 -0.64 15.38 -13.11
CA TYR A 55 -0.31 14.28 -14.01
C TYR A 55 0.97 13.60 -13.49
N ILE A 56 0.83 12.37 -13.01
CA ILE A 56 1.94 11.55 -12.51
C ILE A 56 2.03 10.33 -13.44
N PRO A 57 2.84 10.40 -14.50
CA PRO A 57 3.03 9.26 -15.39
C PRO A 57 3.77 8.16 -14.62
N VAL A 58 3.31 6.92 -14.74
CA VAL A 58 4.00 5.73 -14.24
C VAL A 58 3.80 4.59 -15.23
N TRP A 59 4.78 3.69 -15.33
CA TRP A 59 4.61 2.51 -16.15
C TRP A 59 4.03 1.38 -15.31
N MET A 60 3.05 0.67 -15.85
CA MET A 60 2.36 -0.40 -15.17
C MET A 60 2.33 -1.66 -16.02
N GLU A 61 2.61 -2.80 -15.42
CA GLU A 61 2.36 -4.12 -16.00
C GLU A 61 1.39 -4.90 -15.13
N TYR A 62 0.32 -5.41 -15.72
CA TYR A 62 -0.78 -6.07 -14.99
C TYR A 62 -0.70 -7.59 -15.05
N SER A 63 0.11 -8.12 -15.96
CA SER A 63 0.20 -9.55 -16.22
C SER A 63 1.54 -10.09 -15.73
N GLY A 64 1.48 -11.15 -14.91
CA GLY A 64 2.67 -11.82 -14.42
C GLY A 64 2.65 -11.94 -12.90
N ALA A 65 3.24 -13.01 -12.42
CA ALA A 65 3.51 -13.18 -11.00
C ALA A 65 4.77 -12.45 -10.60
N LEU A 66 4.83 -12.02 -9.34
CA LEU A 66 6.13 -11.74 -8.75
C LEU A 66 6.97 -13.02 -8.83
N GLU A 67 8.13 -12.91 -9.45
CA GLU A 67 9.19 -13.91 -9.40
C GLU A 67 10.35 -13.35 -8.58
N LYS A 68 10.72 -14.05 -7.50
CA LYS A 68 11.82 -13.62 -6.63
C LYS A 68 12.60 -14.83 -6.18
N ASN A 69 13.92 -14.82 -6.41
CA ASN A 69 14.84 -15.90 -6.06
C ASN A 69 14.39 -17.29 -6.59
N GLY A 70 13.86 -17.34 -7.82
CA GLY A 70 13.37 -18.58 -8.43
C GLY A 70 12.02 -19.09 -7.90
N ILE A 71 11.34 -18.32 -7.05
CA ILE A 71 10.01 -18.65 -6.53
C ILE A 71 8.97 -17.74 -7.20
N THR A 72 7.90 -18.33 -7.70
CA THR A 72 6.75 -17.65 -8.29
C THR A 72 5.66 -17.44 -7.23
N TYR A 73 5.21 -16.20 -7.04
CA TYR A 73 4.14 -15.83 -6.10
C TYR A 73 2.86 -15.46 -6.89
N PRO A 74 1.96 -16.42 -7.13
CA PRO A 74 0.85 -16.25 -8.07
C PRO A 74 -0.27 -15.31 -7.57
N HIS A 75 -0.27 -14.94 -6.30
CA HIS A 75 -1.26 -14.04 -5.71
C HIS A 75 -0.79 -12.57 -5.75
N ILE A 76 0.52 -12.35 -5.90
CA ILE A 76 1.09 -11.01 -6.08
C ILE A 76 1.09 -10.70 -7.57
N ARG A 77 0.38 -9.64 -7.93
CA ARG A 77 -0.05 -9.28 -9.28
C ARG A 77 -0.11 -7.76 -9.40
N GLY A 78 0.22 -7.25 -10.58
CA GLY A 78 0.36 -5.81 -10.78
C GLY A 78 1.75 -5.34 -10.36
N ILE A 79 2.45 -4.76 -11.31
CA ILE A 79 3.82 -4.27 -11.18
C ILE A 79 3.79 -2.81 -11.60
N LYS A 80 4.08 -1.92 -10.65
CA LYS A 80 4.25 -0.49 -10.90
C LYS A 80 5.73 -0.19 -10.99
N PHE A 81 6.11 0.54 -12.02
CA PHE A 81 7.42 1.14 -12.15
C PHE A 81 7.32 2.66 -12.09
N TYR A 82 8.08 3.27 -11.18
CA TYR A 82 8.06 4.73 -11.00
C TYR A 82 9.46 5.29 -10.79
N TYR A 83 9.62 6.59 -11.05
CA TYR A 83 10.89 7.29 -10.96
C TYR A 83 10.86 8.25 -9.78
N PRO A 84 11.44 7.91 -8.62
CA PRO A 84 11.60 8.87 -7.54
C PRO A 84 12.55 10.02 -7.91
N GLU A 85 13.53 9.75 -8.77
CA GLU A 85 14.53 10.70 -9.25
C GLU A 85 15.03 10.31 -10.65
N ILE A 86 15.74 11.24 -11.32
CA ILE A 86 16.24 11.03 -12.69
C ILE A 86 17.21 9.85 -12.72
N GLY A 87 17.03 8.93 -13.67
CA GLY A 87 17.88 7.75 -13.82
C GLY A 87 17.68 6.64 -12.78
N VAL A 88 16.82 6.82 -11.78
CA VAL A 88 16.48 5.79 -10.78
C VAL A 88 15.02 5.42 -10.95
N PHE A 89 14.75 4.15 -11.24
CA PHE A 89 13.40 3.61 -11.19
C PHE A 89 13.27 2.62 -10.04
N ARG A 90 12.05 2.52 -9.53
CA ARG A 90 11.64 1.65 -8.45
C ARG A 90 10.45 0.81 -8.87
N THR A 91 10.33 -0.36 -8.27
CA THR A 91 9.29 -1.35 -8.56
C THR A 91 8.43 -1.60 -7.34
N CYS A 92 7.12 -1.50 -7.48
CA CYS A 92 6.14 -1.89 -6.47
C CYS A 92 5.25 -3.02 -7.00
N TYR A 93 4.84 -3.90 -6.09
CA TYR A 93 3.98 -5.04 -6.37
C TYR A 93 2.72 -4.97 -5.51
N TYR A 94 1.63 -5.50 -6.07
CA TYR A 94 0.31 -5.43 -5.44
C TYR A 94 -0.29 -6.82 -5.21
N GLU A 95 -1.23 -6.92 -4.29
CA GLU A 95 -1.94 -8.15 -3.95
C GLU A 95 -3.41 -7.83 -3.62
N ASN A 96 -4.27 -8.83 -3.67
CA ASN A 96 -5.61 -8.77 -3.08
C ASN A 96 -5.77 -9.96 -2.11
N ASN A 97 -6.36 -9.69 -0.94
CA ASN A 97 -6.45 -10.68 0.13
C ASN A 97 -7.38 -11.85 -0.23
N GLU A 98 -8.44 -11.66 -1.01
CA GLU A 98 -9.32 -12.75 -1.45
C GLU A 98 -8.62 -13.64 -2.50
N LEU A 99 -7.85 -13.06 -3.42
CA LEU A 99 -7.02 -13.81 -4.36
C LEU A 99 -5.98 -14.65 -3.62
N ARG A 100 -5.32 -14.07 -2.61
CA ARG A 100 -4.35 -14.76 -1.75
C ARG A 100 -4.95 -16.01 -1.12
N GLN A 101 -6.14 -15.85 -0.55
CA GLN A 101 -6.85 -16.90 0.16
C GLN A 101 -7.56 -17.89 -0.78
N GLY A 102 -7.53 -17.65 -2.10
CA GLY A 102 -8.24 -18.47 -3.08
C GLY A 102 -9.77 -18.35 -3.03
N GLN A 103 -10.28 -17.30 -2.37
CA GLN A 103 -11.71 -17.01 -2.26
C GLN A 103 -12.26 -16.33 -3.52
N ARG A 104 -11.37 -15.74 -4.32
CA ARG A 104 -11.71 -15.07 -5.58
C ARG A 104 -10.80 -15.54 -6.70
N SER A 105 -11.36 -15.65 -7.90
CA SER A 105 -10.62 -15.81 -9.15
C SER A 105 -10.76 -14.54 -9.99
N PHE A 106 -9.65 -14.05 -10.56
CA PHE A 106 -9.67 -12.89 -11.45
C PHE A 106 -8.89 -13.21 -12.73
N ASN A 107 -9.47 -12.88 -13.89
CA ASN A 107 -8.80 -13.02 -15.17
C ASN A 107 -7.94 -11.78 -15.47
N PHE A 108 -6.62 -11.95 -15.46
CA PHE A 108 -5.68 -10.86 -15.71
C PHE A 108 -5.46 -10.56 -17.20
N ASN A 109 -5.99 -11.38 -18.12
CA ASN A 109 -5.81 -11.16 -19.56
C ASN A 109 -6.55 -9.90 -20.01
N GLY A 110 -5.83 -8.99 -20.69
CA GLY A 110 -6.39 -7.72 -21.17
C GLY A 110 -6.78 -6.76 -20.04
N CYS A 111 -6.30 -6.98 -18.82
CA CYS A 111 -6.57 -6.13 -17.69
C CYS A 111 -5.88 -4.76 -17.83
N ARG A 112 -6.50 -3.72 -17.27
CA ARG A 112 -5.94 -2.37 -17.13
C ARG A 112 -6.18 -1.80 -15.74
N VAL A 113 -5.46 -0.75 -15.35
CA VAL A 113 -5.78 0.02 -14.15
C VAL A 113 -6.96 0.97 -14.40
N ALA A 114 -7.81 1.13 -13.39
CA ALA A 114 -8.90 2.09 -13.38
C ALA A 114 -8.36 3.53 -13.41
N PRO A 115 -8.99 4.46 -14.16
CA PRO A 115 -8.62 5.87 -14.11
C PRO A 115 -8.69 6.44 -12.69
N GLY A 116 -7.70 7.25 -12.31
CA GLY A 116 -7.67 7.92 -11.00
C GLY A 116 -7.31 6.99 -9.83
N ALA A 117 -6.75 5.80 -10.11
CA ALA A 117 -6.20 4.93 -9.10
C ALA A 117 -5.07 5.62 -8.30
N TRP A 118 -5.03 5.36 -7.01
CA TRP A 118 -4.00 5.89 -6.12
C TRP A 118 -2.75 5.01 -6.16
N ASP A 119 -1.60 5.60 -5.83
CA ASP A 119 -0.30 4.94 -5.96
C ASP A 119 -0.11 3.73 -5.05
N SER A 120 -0.83 3.70 -3.93
CA SER A 120 -0.75 2.66 -2.90
C SER A 120 -1.89 1.64 -3.00
N ASN A 121 -2.97 1.98 -3.69
CA ASN A 121 -4.13 1.14 -3.94
C ASN A 121 -4.58 1.28 -5.39
N ILE A 122 -4.46 0.20 -6.16
CA ILE A 122 -4.88 0.18 -7.57
C ILE A 122 -6.15 -0.64 -7.74
N THR A 123 -6.95 -0.29 -8.73
CA THR A 123 -8.08 -1.13 -9.15
C THR A 123 -7.78 -1.66 -10.55
N LEU A 124 -7.84 -2.97 -10.70
CA LEU A 124 -7.67 -3.68 -11.96
C LEU A 124 -9.04 -3.97 -12.58
N ILE A 125 -9.20 -3.74 -13.89
CA ILE A 125 -10.46 -3.93 -14.63
C ILE A 125 -10.20 -4.79 -15.88
N ASN A 126 -11.01 -5.83 -16.09
CA ASN A 126 -10.93 -6.72 -17.27
C ASN A 126 -12.21 -6.71 -18.14
N GLY A 127 -12.97 -5.62 -18.11
CA GLY A 127 -14.20 -5.41 -18.89
C GLY A 127 -15.47 -5.90 -18.20
N GLN A 128 -15.42 -7.04 -17.50
CA GLN A 128 -16.57 -7.61 -16.79
C GLN A 128 -16.42 -7.59 -15.27
N ASP A 129 -15.19 -7.57 -14.76
CA ASP A 129 -14.89 -7.58 -13.34
C ASP A 129 -13.87 -6.49 -12.98
N CYS A 130 -13.90 -6.07 -11.72
CA CYS A 130 -12.92 -5.17 -11.14
C CYS A 130 -12.42 -5.67 -9.78
N ILE A 131 -11.13 -5.55 -9.53
CA ILE A 131 -10.54 -5.97 -8.26
C ILE A 131 -9.61 -4.89 -7.69
N SER A 132 -9.85 -4.56 -6.43
CA SER A 132 -8.99 -3.68 -5.64
C SER A 132 -7.74 -4.44 -5.19
N MET A 133 -6.58 -3.85 -5.40
CA MET A 133 -5.28 -4.41 -5.05
C MET A 133 -4.51 -3.39 -4.21
N PHE A 134 -3.85 -3.85 -3.16
CA PHE A 134 -3.04 -3.02 -2.27
C PHE A 134 -1.55 -3.32 -2.45
N TYR A 135 -0.73 -2.30 -2.21
CA TYR A 135 0.73 -2.42 -2.22
C TYR A 135 1.22 -3.41 -1.14
N VAL A 136 2.14 -4.32 -1.51
CA VAL A 136 2.71 -5.33 -0.59
C VAL A 136 4.22 -5.37 -0.55
N ILE A 137 4.92 -5.17 -1.67
CA ILE A 137 6.38 -5.19 -1.65
C ILE A 137 6.94 -4.29 -2.73
N GLY A 138 8.05 -3.65 -2.44
CA GLY A 138 8.80 -2.84 -3.39
C GLY A 138 10.29 -2.85 -3.06
N ASP A 139 11.07 -2.22 -3.93
CA ASP A 139 12.50 -1.99 -3.74
C ASP A 139 12.81 -0.70 -2.95
N ASP A 140 11.76 -0.03 -2.45
CA ASP A 140 11.81 1.16 -1.60
C ASP A 140 11.79 0.85 -0.10
N THR A 141 11.85 -0.44 0.28
CA THR A 141 11.92 -0.84 1.69
C THR A 141 13.09 -0.16 2.38
N SER A 142 12.79 0.60 3.42
CA SER A 142 13.78 1.25 4.26
C SER A 142 14.03 0.41 5.52
N SER A 143 15.25 0.50 6.03
CA SER A 143 15.63 -0.01 7.34
C SER A 143 16.29 1.09 8.16
N ARG A 144 16.02 1.11 9.46
CA ARG A 144 16.72 1.97 10.41
C ARG A 144 17.07 1.19 11.67
N GLU A 145 18.24 1.48 12.23
CA GLU A 145 18.67 0.92 13.50
C GLU A 145 18.18 1.80 14.65
N ASN A 146 17.63 1.19 15.71
CA ASN A 146 17.32 1.86 16.96
C ASN A 146 17.58 0.93 18.14
N ASN A 147 18.38 1.37 19.12
CA ASN A 147 18.75 0.59 20.31
C ASN A 147 19.28 -0.82 19.99
N GLY A 148 20.06 -0.98 18.92
CA GLY A 148 20.64 -2.26 18.50
C GLY A 148 19.66 -3.21 17.79
N PHE A 149 18.49 -2.72 17.39
CA PHE A 149 17.53 -3.47 16.57
C PHE A 149 17.36 -2.84 15.21
N ASP A 150 17.38 -3.67 14.16
CA ASP A 150 17.04 -3.26 12.80
C ASP A 150 15.52 -3.29 12.62
N PHE A 151 14.95 -2.10 12.42
CA PHE A 151 13.56 -1.91 12.09
C PHE A 151 13.40 -1.80 10.57
N THR A 152 12.46 -2.54 10.01
CA THR A 152 12.10 -2.48 8.59
C THR A 152 10.66 -2.04 8.42
N THR A 153 10.35 -1.43 7.28
CA THR A 153 9.01 -0.97 6.94
C THR A 153 8.33 -1.92 5.97
N VAL A 154 7.07 -2.25 6.24
CA VAL A 154 6.20 -3.04 5.35
C VAL A 154 4.83 -2.40 5.25
N PRO A 155 4.06 -2.68 4.19
CA PRO A 155 2.68 -2.23 4.11
C PRO A 155 1.80 -2.77 5.24
N ALA A 156 0.97 -1.91 5.83
CA ALA A 156 -0.20 -2.32 6.60
C ALA A 156 -1.45 -2.22 5.75
N VAL A 157 -2.40 -3.13 5.99
CA VAL A 157 -3.71 -3.14 5.33
C VAL A 157 -4.82 -3.16 6.35
N ALA A 158 -5.92 -2.50 6.04
CA ALA A 158 -7.13 -2.46 6.85
C ALA A 158 -8.37 -2.60 5.95
N LEU A 159 -9.49 -3.01 6.55
CA LEU A 159 -10.75 -3.12 5.83
C LEU A 159 -11.33 -1.71 5.58
N SER A 160 -11.66 -1.43 4.33
CA SER A 160 -12.33 -0.20 3.90
C SER A 160 -13.54 -0.56 3.06
N GLY A 161 -14.74 -0.44 3.65
CA GLY A 161 -15.94 -1.02 3.06
C GLY A 161 -15.83 -2.54 3.02
N ASN A 162 -15.79 -3.11 1.81
CA ASN A 162 -15.68 -4.56 1.60
C ASN A 162 -14.27 -5.02 1.19
N ASP A 163 -13.36 -4.09 0.94
CA ASP A 163 -12.03 -4.40 0.42
C ASP A 163 -10.95 -4.15 1.47
N TYR A 164 -9.93 -5.01 1.52
CA TYR A 164 -8.69 -4.70 2.22
C TYR A 164 -7.88 -3.73 1.36
N LEU A 165 -7.51 -2.58 1.94
CA LEU A 165 -6.72 -1.55 1.28
C LEU A 165 -5.48 -1.21 2.10
N TYR A 166 -4.44 -0.73 1.43
CA TYR A 166 -3.26 -0.15 2.05
C TYR A 166 -3.67 0.96 3.02
N ASN A 167 -3.13 0.89 4.23
CA ASN A 167 -3.40 1.78 5.36
C ASN A 167 -2.10 2.31 5.99
N GLY A 168 -1.07 2.54 5.18
CA GLY A 168 0.20 3.10 5.65
C GLY A 168 1.33 2.07 5.73
N MET A 169 2.52 2.56 6.05
CA MET A 169 3.67 1.71 6.34
C MET A 169 3.71 1.40 7.83
N PHE A 170 4.04 0.15 8.14
CA PHE A 170 4.22 -0.38 9.47
C PHE A 170 5.68 -0.69 9.68
N GLU A 171 6.27 -0.07 10.70
CA GLU A 171 7.66 -0.28 11.03
C GLU A 171 7.80 -1.26 12.19
N TYR A 172 8.65 -2.26 12.03
CA TYR A 172 8.82 -3.30 13.04
C TYR A 172 10.21 -3.93 12.99
N HIS A 173 10.57 -4.53 14.12
CA HIS A 173 11.62 -5.55 14.19
C HIS A 173 10.96 -6.90 14.52
N LEU A 174 11.35 -7.96 13.83
CA LEU A 174 10.82 -9.31 14.07
C LEU A 174 11.96 -10.27 14.37
N SER A 175 11.96 -10.79 15.59
CA SER A 175 12.90 -11.82 16.03
C SER A 175 12.21 -13.19 16.06
N LYS A 176 12.91 -14.20 15.54
CA LYS A 176 12.53 -15.60 15.78
C LYS A 176 13.10 -16.02 17.12
N GLU A 177 12.24 -16.51 18.00
CA GLU A 177 12.64 -17.01 19.31
C GLU A 177 12.99 -18.52 19.19
N GLN A 178 12.08 -19.40 19.60
CA GLN A 178 12.24 -20.85 19.52
C GLN A 178 11.08 -21.49 18.77
N ALA A 179 11.39 -22.51 17.97
CA ALA A 179 10.45 -23.24 17.14
C ALA A 179 9.64 -22.29 16.22
N ASP A 180 8.34 -22.19 16.47
CA ASP A 180 7.39 -21.40 15.69
C ASP A 180 6.99 -20.09 16.40
N ASN A 181 7.68 -19.70 17.46
CA ASN A 181 7.40 -18.47 18.20
C ASN A 181 8.28 -17.31 17.72
N TYR A 182 7.67 -16.13 17.65
CA TYR A 182 8.29 -14.90 17.19
C TYR A 182 7.93 -13.76 18.14
N THR A 183 8.82 -12.78 18.25
CA THR A 183 8.53 -11.53 18.94
C THR A 183 8.58 -10.40 17.91
N LEU A 184 7.50 -9.63 17.83
CA LEU A 184 7.47 -8.37 17.13
C LEU A 184 7.79 -7.25 18.12
N ARG A 185 8.74 -6.40 17.78
CA ARG A 185 9.06 -5.18 18.52
C ARG A 185 8.68 -3.96 17.67
N LEU A 186 7.93 -3.05 18.29
CA LEU A 186 7.55 -1.76 17.73
C LEU A 186 8.60 -0.70 18.08
N TYR A 187 8.60 0.41 17.34
CA TYR A 187 9.59 1.47 17.48
C TYR A 187 9.57 2.16 18.85
N ASP A 188 8.40 2.22 19.49
CA ASP A 188 8.19 2.73 20.86
C ASP A 188 8.73 1.78 21.95
N GLY A 189 9.21 0.60 21.57
CA GLY A 189 9.71 -0.44 22.47
C GLY A 189 8.67 -1.49 22.88
N THR A 190 7.41 -1.34 22.46
CA THR A 190 6.36 -2.33 22.70
C THR A 190 6.74 -3.67 22.07
N THR A 191 6.50 -4.77 22.79
CA THR A 191 6.75 -6.13 22.31
C THR A 191 5.46 -6.94 22.27
N ILE A 192 5.29 -7.71 21.21
CA ILE A 192 4.08 -8.48 20.91
C ILE A 192 4.49 -9.90 20.53
N ALA A 193 3.87 -10.88 21.17
CA ALA A 193 4.16 -12.28 20.93
C ALA A 193 3.34 -12.81 19.74
N TYR A 194 4.02 -13.54 18.86
CA TYR A 194 3.47 -14.12 17.65
C TYR A 194 3.82 -15.61 17.55
N LYS A 195 2.98 -16.33 16.80
CA LYS A 195 3.23 -17.73 16.45
C LYS A 195 3.04 -17.94 14.94
N MET A 196 3.89 -18.76 14.34
CA MET A 196 3.72 -19.18 12.95
C MET A 196 2.41 -19.95 12.77
N SER A 197 1.70 -19.65 11.69
CA SER A 197 0.52 -20.38 11.26
C SER A 197 0.87 -21.85 11.01
N ALA A 198 0.03 -22.77 11.50
CA ALA A 198 0.22 -24.21 11.29
C ALA A 198 0.18 -24.64 9.81
N SER A 199 -0.39 -23.81 8.93
CA SER A 199 -0.40 -24.03 7.48
C SER A 199 0.95 -23.78 6.82
N CYS A 200 1.88 -23.10 7.49
CA CYS A 200 3.15 -22.73 6.90
C CYS A 200 4.07 -23.96 6.82
N LYS A 201 4.42 -24.36 5.59
CA LYS A 201 5.32 -25.50 5.32
C LYS A 201 6.73 -25.08 4.96
N ALA A 202 6.97 -23.78 4.83
CA ALA A 202 8.26 -23.20 4.45
C ALA A 202 8.88 -22.46 5.64
N ALA A 203 10.17 -22.16 5.55
CA ALA A 203 10.77 -21.18 6.45
C ALA A 203 10.09 -19.82 6.27
N ALA A 204 10.02 -19.03 7.35
CA ALA A 204 9.55 -17.65 7.28
C ALA A 204 10.36 -16.89 6.23
N GLY A 205 9.67 -16.41 5.20
CA GLY A 205 10.26 -15.59 4.14
C GLY A 205 10.21 -14.11 4.50
N PRO A 206 10.41 -13.24 3.50
CA PRO A 206 10.13 -11.80 3.65
C PRO A 206 8.66 -11.57 4.00
N VAL A 207 8.42 -10.60 4.88
CA VAL A 207 7.06 -10.12 5.17
C VAL A 207 6.51 -9.40 3.94
N SER A 208 5.24 -9.64 3.67
CA SER A 208 4.46 -9.03 2.60
C SER A 208 3.64 -7.87 3.15
N PHE A 209 2.86 -8.08 4.22
CA PHE A 209 2.09 -7.01 4.83
C PHE A 209 1.62 -7.39 6.24
N VAL A 210 1.17 -6.39 6.99
CA VAL A 210 0.45 -6.58 8.26
C VAL A 210 -1.04 -6.33 8.05
N ASN A 211 -1.88 -7.30 8.42
CA ASN A 211 -3.33 -7.15 8.40
C ASN A 211 -3.82 -6.59 9.75
N ARG A 212 -4.27 -5.34 9.77
CA ARG A 212 -4.73 -4.66 10.99
C ARG A 212 -6.04 -5.20 11.54
N GLU A 213 -6.85 -5.88 10.73
CA GLU A 213 -8.14 -6.43 11.16
C GLU A 213 -7.99 -7.62 12.11
N ASN A 214 -7.00 -8.48 11.86
CA ASN A 214 -6.74 -9.68 12.66
C ASN A 214 -5.35 -9.69 13.31
N GLY A 215 -4.51 -8.70 13.03
CA GLY A 215 -3.14 -8.60 13.53
C GLY A 215 -2.17 -9.55 12.85
N ASN A 216 -2.54 -10.26 11.79
CA ASN A 216 -1.64 -11.22 11.18
C ASN A 216 -0.50 -10.53 10.41
N ILE A 217 0.70 -11.09 10.50
CA ILE A 217 1.85 -10.69 9.68
C ILE A 217 1.97 -11.70 8.55
N CYS A 218 1.61 -11.30 7.33
CA CYS A 218 1.60 -12.17 6.16
C CYS A 218 2.97 -12.18 5.49
N PHE A 219 3.50 -13.35 5.16
CA PHE A 219 4.74 -13.48 4.37
C PHE A 219 4.44 -13.54 2.86
N LEU A 220 5.46 -13.42 2.01
CA LEU A 220 5.27 -13.59 0.56
C LEU A 220 4.69 -14.96 0.20
N ALA A 221 5.06 -16.03 0.91
CA ALA A 221 4.41 -17.32 0.74
C ALA A 221 2.97 -17.25 1.29
N LYS A 222 1.97 -17.51 0.44
CA LYS A 222 0.55 -17.30 0.81
C LYS A 222 0.12 -18.10 2.04
N ASP A 223 0.68 -19.30 2.20
CA ASP A 223 0.37 -20.27 3.25
C ASP A 223 1.01 -19.92 4.61
N CYS A 224 1.90 -18.92 4.62
CA CYS A 224 2.72 -18.55 5.77
C CYS A 224 2.34 -17.16 6.29
N TYR A 225 1.96 -17.12 7.55
CA TYR A 225 1.70 -15.88 8.29
C TYR A 225 1.94 -16.10 9.79
N LEU A 226 2.17 -15.02 10.52
CA LEU A 226 2.19 -15.03 11.98
C LEU A 226 0.82 -14.62 12.52
N THR A 227 0.36 -15.32 13.54
CA THR A 227 -0.85 -14.99 14.31
C THR A 227 -0.46 -14.48 15.69
N LEU A 228 -1.21 -13.51 16.20
CA LEU A 228 -1.08 -13.06 17.59
C LEU A 228 -1.24 -14.24 18.56
N VAL A 229 -0.38 -14.30 19.58
CA VAL A 229 -0.58 -15.22 20.71
C VAL A 229 -1.73 -14.73 21.59
N HIS A 230 -1.83 -13.41 21.75
CA HIS A 230 -2.84 -12.70 22.54
C HIS A 230 -3.66 -11.80 21.61
N PRO A 231 -4.91 -12.15 21.25
CA PRO A 231 -5.72 -11.38 20.29
C PRO A 231 -5.92 -9.90 20.66
N GLU A 232 -5.91 -9.58 21.95
CA GLU A 232 -6.00 -8.21 22.48
C GLU A 232 -4.82 -7.31 22.07
N ASP A 233 -3.66 -7.89 21.75
CA ASP A 233 -2.49 -7.14 21.29
C ASP A 233 -2.72 -6.49 19.91
N ARG A 234 -3.80 -6.85 19.20
CA ARG A 234 -4.18 -6.23 17.94
C ARG A 234 -4.33 -4.71 18.05
N GLU A 235 -4.84 -4.21 19.19
CA GLU A 235 -5.06 -2.77 19.39
C GLU A 235 -3.74 -1.98 19.32
N LYS A 236 -2.62 -2.61 19.71
CA LYS A 236 -1.27 -2.04 19.66
C LYS A 236 -0.73 -1.88 18.24
N LEU A 237 -1.40 -2.45 17.24
CA LEU A 237 -1.01 -2.39 15.82
C LEU A 237 -1.74 -1.29 15.04
N GLN A 238 -2.72 -0.63 15.67
CA GLN A 238 -3.61 0.35 15.02
C GLN A 238 -3.06 1.78 15.02
N GLU A 239 -2.03 2.07 15.82
CA GLU A 239 -1.36 3.37 15.90
C GLU A 239 -0.40 3.63 14.72
#